data_AF-A0A5E4LVT2-F1
#
_entry.id   AF-A0A5E4LVT2-F1
#
_cell.length_a   1.000
_cell.length_b   1.000
_cell.length_c   1.000
_cell.angle_alpha   90.00
_cell.angle_beta   90.00
_cell.angle_gamma   90.00
#
_symmetry.space_group_name_H-M   'P 1'
#
loop_
_entity.id
_entity.type
_entity.pdbx_description
1 polymer ?
#
loop_
_entity_poly.entity_id
_entity_poly.type
_entity_poly.pdbx_seq_one_letter_code
_entity_poly.pdbx_strand_id
1 'polypeptide(L)'
;MKNLSEISINISVKEKTKSLLESLMEFPSQDAPLVIESRGNNIIAGAIKLIDTIEEQYGEELAENLEKRLLSSIHHRNTQKFQTGIKNLPIK
;
A
#
# COMPACT_ATOMS: atom_id res chain seq x y z
N MET A 1 35.49 -16.36 -13.38
CA MET A 1 34.66 -15.50 -14.26
C MET A 1 33.20 -15.82 -13.94
N LYS A 2 32.44 -14.91 -13.32
CA LYS A 2 31.03 -15.17 -12.97
C LYS A 2 30.20 -15.33 -14.25
N ASN A 3 29.34 -16.35 -14.28
CA ASN A 3 28.55 -16.72 -15.44
C ASN A 3 27.49 -15.63 -15.75
N LEU A 4 27.38 -15.24 -17.02
CA LEU A 4 26.42 -14.24 -17.50
C LEU A 4 24.96 -14.62 -17.20
N SER A 5 24.66 -15.91 -17.02
CA SER A 5 23.33 -16.39 -16.62
C SER A 5 22.97 -16.09 -15.15
N GLU A 6 23.95 -16.02 -14.25
CA GLU A 6 23.72 -15.71 -12.82
C GLU A 6 23.45 -14.21 -12.59
N ILE A 7 23.97 -13.35 -13.48
CA ILE A 7 23.82 -11.89 -13.39
C ILE A 7 22.38 -11.47 -13.76
N SER A 8 21.77 -12.09 -14.77
CA SER A 8 20.40 -11.77 -15.21
C SER A 8 19.33 -12.13 -14.18
N ILE A 9 19.52 -13.22 -13.43
CA ILE A 9 18.57 -13.66 -12.40
C ILE A 9 18.61 -12.71 -11.19
N ASN A 10 19.81 -12.24 -10.82
CA ASN A 10 19.98 -11.38 -9.66
C ASN A 10 19.49 -9.94 -9.91
N ILE A 11 19.54 -9.45 -11.16
CA ILE A 11 18.96 -8.16 -11.53
C ILE A 11 17.43 -8.21 -11.40
N SER A 12 16.76 -9.27 -11.86
CA SER A 12 15.29 -9.36 -11.80
C SER A 12 14.71 -9.56 -10.39
N VAL A 13 15.44 -10.18 -9.45
CA VAL A 13 14.95 -10.40 -8.08
C VAL A 13 15.24 -9.19 -7.19
N LYS A 14 16.39 -8.53 -7.39
CA LYS A 14 16.78 -7.33 -6.63
C LYS A 14 15.96 -6.09 -7.03
N GLU A 15 15.51 -6.01 -8.28
CA GLU A 15 14.52 -4.99 -8.71
C GLU A 15 13.10 -5.27 -8.17
N LYS A 16 12.78 -6.53 -7.82
CA LYS A 16 11.43 -6.96 -7.40
C LYS A 16 11.17 -6.98 -5.91
N THR A 17 12.14 -6.61 -5.08
CA THR A 17 11.90 -6.27 -3.67
C THR A 17 12.75 -5.07 -3.28
N LYS A 18 12.56 -3.93 -3.94
CA LYS A 18 12.76 -2.66 -3.23
C LYS A 18 11.75 -2.67 -2.08
N SER A 19 12.23 -2.41 -0.88
CA SER A 19 11.36 -2.18 0.28
C SER A 19 10.28 -1.16 -0.13
N LEU A 20 9.02 -1.34 0.28
CA LEU A 20 7.97 -0.32 0.07
C LEU A 20 8.44 1.08 0.54
N LEU A 21 9.33 1.13 1.52
CA LEU A 21 9.99 2.36 1.96
C LEU A 21 11.05 2.87 0.97
N GLU A 22 11.87 1.99 0.38
CA GLU A 22 12.84 2.37 -0.66
C GLU A 22 12.15 2.86 -1.94
N SER A 23 11.01 2.27 -2.33
CA SER A 23 10.22 2.73 -3.48
C SER A 23 9.53 4.09 -3.23
N LEU A 24 9.26 4.43 -1.98
CA LEU A 24 8.77 5.75 -1.58
C LEU A 24 9.90 6.80 -1.47
N MET A 25 11.15 6.37 -1.28
CA MET A 25 12.30 7.23 -1.02
C MET A 25 13.19 7.48 -2.24
N GLU A 26 13.21 6.58 -3.23
CA GLU A 26 13.97 6.80 -4.47
C GLU A 26 13.15 7.60 -5.49
N PHE A 27 13.83 8.62 -6.03
CA PHE A 27 13.37 9.61 -7.02
C PHE A 27 12.70 10.87 -6.47
N PRO A 28 13.50 11.91 -6.17
CA PRO A 28 13.10 13.27 -6.49
C PRO A 28 13.24 13.43 -8.02
N SER A 29 12.29 12.94 -8.82
CA SER A 29 12.10 13.57 -10.13
C SER A 29 11.68 15.01 -9.84
N GLN A 30 12.37 15.99 -10.42
CA GLN A 30 11.99 17.40 -10.29
C GLN A 30 10.59 17.66 -10.89
N ASP A 31 10.12 16.73 -11.73
CA ASP A 31 8.80 16.75 -12.36
C ASP A 31 7.70 16.31 -11.39
N ALA A 32 6.93 17.30 -10.93
CA ALA A 32 5.77 17.09 -10.06
C ALA A 32 4.78 16.00 -10.56
N PRO A 33 4.48 15.87 -11.87
CA PRO A 33 3.56 14.83 -12.35
C PRO A 33 4.04 13.40 -12.07
N LEU A 34 5.33 13.11 -12.32
CA LEU A 34 5.91 11.79 -12.10
C LEU A 34 5.94 11.40 -10.62
N VAL A 35 6.21 12.38 -9.75
CA VAL A 35 6.15 12.19 -8.29
C VAL A 35 4.72 11.88 -7.84
N ILE A 36 3.73 12.62 -8.35
CA ILE A 36 2.31 12.40 -8.02
C ILE A 36 1.86 11.03 -8.51
N GLU A 37 2.20 10.64 -9.73
CA GLU A 37 1.87 9.35 -10.31
C GLU A 37 2.45 8.19 -9.49
N SER A 38 3.77 8.22 -9.24
CA SER A 38 4.46 7.19 -8.47
C SER A 38 3.88 7.04 -7.06
N ARG A 39 3.71 8.16 -6.34
CA ARG A 39 3.13 8.16 -4.98
C ARG A 39 1.67 7.70 -4.99
N GLY A 40 0.89 8.15 -5.97
CA GLY A 40 -0.50 7.76 -6.15
C GLY A 40 -0.63 6.25 -6.33
N ASN A 41 0.16 5.67 -7.24
CA ASN A 41 0.18 4.23 -7.50
C ASN A 41 0.52 3.42 -6.24
N ASN A 42 1.54 3.85 -5.48
CA ASN A 42 1.92 3.19 -4.22
C ASN A 42 0.82 3.24 -3.16
N ILE A 43 0.16 4.41 -3.01
CA ILE A 43 -0.95 4.57 -2.06
C ILE A 43 -2.14 3.70 -2.44
N ILE A 44 -2.52 3.69 -3.73
CA ILE A 44 -3.65 2.90 -4.23
C ILE A 44 -3.36 1.40 -4.04
N ALA A 45 -2.16 0.94 -4.40
CA ALA A 45 -1.76 -0.47 -4.21
C ALA A 45 -1.81 -0.88 -2.74
N GLY A 46 -1.32 -0.02 -1.83
CA GLY A 46 -1.39 -0.27 -0.39
C GLY A 46 -2.83 -0.30 0.15
N ALA A 47 -3.70 0.58 -0.36
CA ALA A 47 -5.12 0.61 0.01
C ALA A 47 -5.86 -0.65 -0.44
N ILE A 48 -5.65 -1.12 -1.69
CA ILE A 48 -6.22 -2.37 -2.20
C ILE A 48 -5.80 -3.53 -1.30
N LYS A 49 -4.50 -3.67 -1.02
CA LYS A 49 -4.01 -4.78 -0.20
C LYS A 49 -4.59 -4.78 1.22
N LEU A 50 -4.83 -3.59 1.77
CA LEU A 50 -5.50 -3.45 3.07
C LEU A 50 -6.96 -3.91 3.00
N ILE A 51 -7.70 -3.57 1.93
CA ILE A 51 -9.07 -4.02 1.73
C ILE A 51 -9.13 -5.55 1.64
N ASP A 52 -8.27 -6.17 0.83
CA ASP A 52 -8.19 -7.65 0.73
C ASP A 52 -7.96 -8.28 2.12
N THR A 53 -7.05 -7.71 2.91
CA THR A 53 -6.74 -8.21 4.25
C THR A 53 -7.93 -8.08 5.20
N ILE A 54 -8.71 -7.00 5.08
CA ILE A 54 -9.91 -6.76 5.88
C ILE A 54 -10.98 -7.82 5.53
N GLU A 55 -11.21 -8.08 4.23
CA GLU A 55 -12.15 -9.09 3.76
C GLU A 55 -11.75 -10.52 4.18
N GLU A 56 -10.45 -10.83 4.19
CA GLU A 56 -9.93 -12.13 4.64
C GLU A 56 -10.13 -12.35 6.15
N GLN A 57 -10.02 -11.29 6.96
CA GLN A 57 -10.02 -11.39 8.42
C GLN A 57 -11.40 -11.19 9.06
N TYR A 58 -12.28 -10.47 8.38
CA TYR A 58 -13.57 -10.04 8.89
C TYR A 58 -14.71 -10.48 7.97
N GLY A 59 -15.89 -10.73 8.54
CA GLY A 59 -17.07 -11.04 7.73
C GLY A 59 -17.52 -9.84 6.88
N GLU A 60 -18.28 -10.13 5.83
CA GLU A 60 -18.74 -9.18 4.80
C GLU A 60 -19.24 -7.83 5.37
N GLU A 61 -20.13 -7.86 6.35
CA GLU A 61 -20.69 -6.65 6.96
C GLU A 61 -19.63 -5.75 7.63
N LEU A 62 -18.71 -6.36 8.38
CA LEU A 62 -17.68 -5.62 9.09
C LEU A 62 -16.58 -5.13 8.13
N ALA A 63 -16.26 -5.95 7.12
CA ALA A 63 -15.33 -5.58 6.06
C ALA A 63 -15.82 -4.35 5.28
N GLU A 64 -17.08 -4.36 4.85
CA GLU A 64 -17.70 -3.23 4.14
C GLU A 64 -17.69 -1.95 4.99
N ASN A 65 -17.93 -2.07 6.31
CA ASN A 65 -17.87 -0.92 7.22
C ASN A 65 -16.45 -0.31 7.28
N LEU A 66 -15.44 -1.17 7.38
CA LEU A 66 -14.05 -0.77 7.47
C LEU A 66 -13.55 -0.14 6.16
N GLU A 67 -13.95 -0.69 5.01
CA GLU A 67 -13.66 -0.11 3.70
C GLU A 67 -14.27 1.30 3.56
N LYS A 68 -15.57 1.47 3.89
CA LYS A 68 -16.23 2.78 3.88
C LYS A 68 -15.52 3.79 4.78
N ARG A 69 -15.04 3.35 5.94
CA ARG A 69 -14.26 4.19 6.87
C ARG A 69 -12.90 4.57 6.33
N LEU A 70 -12.19 3.65 5.68
CA LEU A 70 -10.90 3.92 5.02
C LEU A 70 -11.07 5.01 3.96
N LEU A 71 -12.01 4.81 3.02
CA LEU A 71 -12.29 5.77 1.96
C LEU A 71 -12.76 7.12 2.50
N SER A 72 -13.66 7.11 3.49
CA SER A 72 -14.11 8.34 4.14
C SER A 72 -12.98 9.09 4.83
N SER A 73 -12.02 8.38 5.43
CA SER A 73 -10.88 8.99 6.12
C SER A 73 -9.92 9.65 5.13
N ILE A 74 -9.68 9.02 3.99
CA ILE A 74 -8.90 9.58 2.88
C ILE A 74 -9.61 10.81 2.31
N HIS A 75 -10.91 10.69 1.97
CA HIS A 75 -11.70 11.77 1.37
C HIS A 75 -11.74 13.03 2.24
N HIS A 76 -11.96 12.84 3.56
CA HIS A 76 -12.02 13.94 4.52
C HIS A 76 -10.65 14.34 5.09
N ARG A 77 -9.55 13.71 4.64
CA ARG A 77 -8.19 13.92 5.18
C ARG A 77 -8.12 13.78 6.71
N ASN A 78 -8.90 12.86 7.26
CA ASN A 78 -9.02 12.64 8.69
C ASN A 78 -8.70 11.18 9.04
N THR A 79 -7.45 10.94 9.42
CA THR A 79 -6.94 9.61 9.78
C THR A 79 -7.54 9.06 11.08
N GLN A 80 -8.03 9.93 11.98
CA GLN A 80 -8.62 9.51 13.24
C GLN A 80 -9.92 8.74 13.04
N LYS A 81 -10.70 9.04 11.97
CA LYS A 81 -11.94 8.32 11.65
C LYS A 81 -11.71 6.82 11.43
N PHE A 82 -10.62 6.47 10.75
CA PHE A 82 -10.21 5.08 10.55
C PHE A 82 -9.71 4.46 11.85
N GLN A 83 -8.79 5.14 12.55
CA GLN A 83 -8.20 4.64 13.81
C GLN A 83 -9.26 4.33 14.88
N THR A 84 -10.23 5.22 15.07
CA THR A 84 -11.33 5.00 16.02
C THR A 84 -12.24 3.85 15.57
N GLY A 85 -12.46 3.70 14.27
CA GLY A 85 -13.19 2.56 13.72
C GLY A 85 -12.55 1.22 14.08
N ILE A 86 -11.24 1.10 13.89
CA ILE A 86 -10.47 -0.10 14.25
C ILE A 86 -10.51 -0.39 15.75
N LYS A 87 -10.36 0.64 16.58
CA LYS A 87 -10.40 0.49 18.06
C LYS A 87 -11.73 -0.01 18.59
N ASN A 88 -12.81 0.27 17.87
CA ASN A 88 -14.16 -0.13 18.26
C ASN A 88 -14.58 -1.49 17.66
N LEU A 89 -13.68 -2.18 16.96
CA LEU A 89 -13.97 -3.52 16.47
C LEU A 89 -14.15 -4.49 17.64
N PRO A 90 -15.12 -5.41 17.55
CA PRO A 90 -15.27 -6.47 18.54
C PRO A 90 -13.98 -7.28 18.59
N ILE A 91 -13.41 -7.42 19.79
CA ILE A 91 -12.24 -8.27 20.02
C ILE A 91 -12.69 -9.72 19.79
N LYS A 92 -11.94 -10.45 18.96
CA LYS A 92 -12.19 -11.86 18.66
C LYS A 92 -11.84 -12.75 19.84
#